data_AF-A0A3D5VHY3-F1
#
_entry.id   AF-A0A3D5VHY3-F1
#
_cell.length_a   1.000
_cell.length_b   1.000
_cell.length_c   1.000
_cell.angle_alpha   90.00
_cell.angle_beta   90.00
_cell.angle_gamma   90.00
#
_symmetry.space_group_name_H-M   'P 1'
#
loop_
_entity.id
_entity.type
_entity.pdbx_description
1 polymer ?
#
loop_
_entity_poly.entity_id
_entity_poly.type
_entity_poly.pdbx_seq_one_letter_code
_entity_poly.pdbx_strand_id
1 'polypeptide(L)'
;DMNPQLLDALARELAGDRYDEFVDRGEIDFTYQAPHNRLRVNIFRQQGVPAAAMRLIPEKIPNFEELGIPPVVREFANLHQGLVLFTGPTGSGKTTTLYAVLSRLNQPERKIITIEDPIEYELIGIN
;
A
#
# COMPACT_ATOMS: atom_id res chain seq x y z
N ASP A 1 32.25 0.83 -1.99
CA ASP A 1 31.74 1.03 -0.63
C ASP A 1 30.74 2.17 -0.61
N MET A 2 29.51 1.91 -0.13
CA MET A 2 28.56 2.99 0.12
C MET A 2 28.95 3.67 1.42
N ASN A 3 29.54 4.86 1.34
CA ASN A 3 29.85 5.64 2.54
C ASN A 3 28.55 6.24 3.13
N PRO A 4 28.53 6.58 4.43
CA PRO A 4 27.33 7.12 5.09
C PRO A 4 26.76 8.38 4.42
N GLN A 5 27.61 9.23 3.82
CA GLN A 5 27.18 10.45 3.13
C GLN A 5 26.36 10.14 1.87
N LEU A 6 26.75 9.12 1.09
CA LEU A 6 26.02 8.69 -0.08
C LEU A 6 24.66 8.08 0.30
N LEU A 7 24.61 7.28 1.38
CA LEU A 7 23.37 6.70 1.88
C LEU A 7 22.37 7.77 2.32
N ASP A 8 22.86 8.81 2.98
CA ASP A 8 22.03 9.94 3.40
C ASP A 8 21.52 10.76 2.22
N ALA A 9 22.36 11.01 1.21
CA ALA A 9 21.97 11.67 -0.02
C ALA A 9 20.86 10.89 -0.77
N LEU A 10 21.01 9.56 -0.88
CA LEU A 10 20.00 8.69 -1.49
C LEU A 10 18.69 8.67 -0.69
N ALA A 11 18.77 8.60 0.63
CA ALA A 11 17.59 8.65 1.49
C ALA A 11 16.84 9.98 1.34
N ARG A 12 17.57 11.10 1.22
CA ARG A 12 17.00 12.44 0.98
C ARG A 12 16.34 12.55 -0.39
N GLU A 13 16.99 12.06 -1.44
CA GLU A 13 16.41 12.04 -2.79
C GLU A 13 15.13 11.20 -2.85
N LEU A 14 15.14 10.02 -2.22
CA LEU A 14 14.01 9.10 -2.24
C LEU A 14 12.83 9.59 -1.39
N ALA A 15 13.10 10.13 -0.20
CA ALA A 15 12.07 10.65 0.71
C ALA A 15 11.48 11.99 0.23
N GLY A 16 12.28 12.82 -0.43
CA GLY A 16 11.87 14.14 -0.91
C GLY A 16 11.54 15.10 0.23
N ASP A 17 10.38 15.73 0.14
CA ASP A 17 9.79 16.59 1.17
C ASP A 17 9.55 15.90 2.51
N ARG A 18 9.48 14.58 2.51
CA ARG A 18 9.29 13.76 3.72
C ARG A 18 10.59 13.39 4.44
N TYR A 19 11.74 13.84 3.94
CA TYR A 19 13.02 13.50 4.56
C TYR A 19 13.14 14.01 6.01
N ASP A 20 12.58 15.19 6.31
CA ASP A 20 12.61 15.74 7.67
C ASP A 20 11.82 14.85 8.65
N GLU A 21 10.71 14.24 8.21
CA GLU A 21 9.98 13.25 9.01
C GLU A 21 10.82 12.01 9.30
N PHE A 22 11.58 11.52 8.31
CA PHE A 22 12.54 10.44 8.53
C PHE A 22 13.64 10.83 9.53
N VAL A 23 14.14 12.05 9.47
CA VAL A 23 15.16 12.55 10.42
C VAL A 23 14.60 12.56 11.85
N ASP A 24 13.37 13.04 12.01
CA ASP A 24 12.71 13.19 13.31
C ASP A 24 12.28 11.83 13.90
N ARG A 25 11.72 10.94 13.08
CA ARG A 25 11.15 9.65 13.54
C ARG A 25 12.12 8.49 13.48
N GLY A 26 13.18 8.59 12.66
CA GLY A 26 14.12 7.51 12.39
C GLY A 26 13.63 6.46 11.38
N GLU A 27 12.37 6.55 10.96
CA GLU A 27 11.78 5.75 9.89
C GLU A 27 10.66 6.52 9.17
N ILE A 28 10.39 6.12 7.94
CA ILE A 28 9.23 6.58 7.17
C ILE A 28 8.78 5.49 6.18
N ASP A 29 7.47 5.36 5.97
CA ASP A 29 6.85 4.45 5.00
C ASP A 29 5.99 5.27 4.02
N PHE A 30 6.18 5.08 2.72
CA PHE A 30 5.42 5.78 1.69
C PHE A 30 5.38 5.00 0.37
N THR A 31 4.46 5.40 -0.51
CA THR A 31 4.43 4.91 -1.90
C THR A 31 5.25 5.82 -2.81
N TYR A 32 6.16 5.22 -3.59
CA TYR A 32 6.97 5.89 -4.60
C TYR A 32 6.52 5.47 -6.01
N GLN A 33 6.28 6.45 -6.88
CA GLN A 33 5.93 6.24 -8.28
C GLN A 33 7.21 6.15 -9.13
N ALA A 34 7.60 4.94 -9.51
CA ALA A 34 8.64 4.73 -10.52
C ALA A 34 8.03 4.82 -11.93
N PRO A 35 8.85 4.90 -13.01
CA PRO A 35 8.35 5.07 -14.37
C PRO A 35 7.33 4.02 -14.85
N HIS A 36 7.41 2.80 -14.33
CA HIS A 36 6.59 1.66 -14.77
C HIS A 36 6.00 0.82 -13.64
N ASN A 37 6.23 1.20 -12.37
CA ASN A 37 5.76 0.43 -11.23
C ASN A 37 5.58 1.36 -10.03
N ARG A 38 4.74 0.95 -9.09
CA ARG A 38 4.67 1.57 -7.76
C ARG A 38 5.46 0.74 -6.77
N LEU A 39 6.13 1.42 -5.85
CA LEU A 39 6.92 0.79 -4.79
C LEU A 39 6.40 1.27 -3.46
N ARG A 40 6.27 0.36 -2.50
CA ARG A 40 6.22 0.72 -1.09
C ARG A 40 7.67 0.83 -0.62
N VAL A 41 8.03 2.00 -0.15
CA VAL A 41 9.37 2.32 0.33
C VAL A 41 9.28 2.54 1.83
N ASN A 42 10.05 1.77 2.58
CA ASN A 42 10.30 2.02 3.99
C ASN A 42 11.78 2.40 4.16
N ILE A 43 12.05 3.64 4.56
CA ILE A 43 13.40 4.12 4.89
C ILE A 43 13.52 4.09 6.41
N PHE A 44 14.60 3.55 6.94
CA PHE A 44 14.83 3.40 8.38
C PHE A 44 16.32 3.49 8.72
N ARG A 45 16.65 3.65 10.00
CA ARG A 45 18.06 3.64 10.46
C ARG A 45 18.52 2.23 10.81
N GLN A 46 19.65 1.82 10.22
CA GLN A 46 20.35 0.59 10.56
C GLN A 46 21.78 0.91 10.97
N GLN A 47 22.17 0.57 12.20
CA GLN A 47 23.50 0.88 12.75
C GLN A 47 23.89 2.37 12.61
N GLY A 48 22.90 3.26 12.76
CA GLY A 48 23.09 4.71 12.69
C GLY A 48 23.10 5.30 11.27
N VAL A 49 23.14 4.48 10.22
CA VAL A 49 23.06 4.94 8.82
C VAL A 49 21.69 4.66 8.21
N PRO A 50 21.23 5.45 7.23
CA PRO A 50 20.00 5.16 6.50
C PRO A 50 20.08 3.85 5.71
N ALA A 51 18.99 3.10 5.72
CA ALA A 51 18.72 1.92 4.91
C ALA A 51 17.29 1.99 4.36
N ALA A 52 17.01 1.26 3.29
CA ALA A 52 15.68 1.22 2.70
C ALA A 52 15.27 -0.20 2.33
N ALA A 53 14.02 -0.55 2.62
CA ALA A 53 13.34 -1.73 2.09
C ALA A 53 12.31 -1.27 1.05
N MET A 54 12.35 -1.88 -0.13
CA MET A 54 11.44 -1.54 -1.23
C MET A 54 10.68 -2.79 -1.67
N ARG A 55 9.36 -2.69 -1.76
CA ARG A 55 8.48 -3.77 -2.22
C ARG A 55 7.65 -3.29 -3.40
N LEU A 56 7.60 -4.11 -4.45
CA LEU A 56 6.70 -3.87 -5.58
C LEU A 56 5.24 -3.88 -5.11
N ILE A 57 4.51 -2.86 -5.53
CA ILE A 57 3.07 -2.76 -5.41
C ILE A 57 2.47 -3.26 -6.73
N PRO A 58 1.64 -4.32 -6.72
CA PRO A 58 1.02 -4.81 -7.94
C PRO A 58 0.06 -3.77 -8.55
N GLU A 59 0.14 -3.55 -9.85
CA GLU A 59 -0.75 -2.58 -10.54
C GLU A 59 -2.16 -3.13 -10.74
N LYS A 60 -2.28 -4.43 -10.97
CA LYS A 60 -3.56 -5.10 -11.20
C LYS A 60 -4.11 -5.65 -9.88
N ILE A 61 -5.32 -5.23 -9.54
CA ILE A 61 -6.13 -5.88 -8.51
C ILE A 61 -6.58 -7.25 -9.06
N PRO A 62 -6.21 -8.37 -8.44
CA PRO A 62 -6.65 -9.68 -8.90
C PRO A 62 -8.17 -9.84 -8.74
N ASN A 63 -8.80 -10.58 -9.64
CA ASN A 63 -10.22 -10.91 -9.49
C ASN A 63 -10.45 -12.03 -8.45
N PHE A 64 -11.71 -12.28 -8.09
CA PHE A 64 -12.06 -13.26 -7.06
C PHE A 64 -11.60 -14.69 -7.41
N GLU A 65 -11.65 -15.07 -8.69
CA GLU A 65 -11.20 -16.36 -9.18
C GLU A 65 -9.69 -16.53 -9.04
N GLU A 66 -8.91 -15.51 -9.43
CA GLU A 66 -7.45 -15.47 -9.32
C GLU A 66 -6.98 -15.57 -7.86
N LEU A 67 -7.75 -15.04 -6.90
CA LEU A 67 -7.44 -15.10 -5.47
C LEU A 67 -7.87 -16.40 -4.79
N GLY A 68 -8.63 -17.26 -5.47
CA GLY A 68 -9.22 -18.45 -4.85
C GLY A 68 -10.16 -18.09 -3.69
N ILE A 69 -10.77 -16.91 -3.73
CA ILE A 69 -11.62 -16.42 -2.64
C ILE A 69 -12.90 -17.27 -2.58
N PRO A 70 -13.27 -17.81 -1.41
CA PRO A 70 -14.51 -18.57 -1.25
C PRO A 70 -15.74 -17.75 -1.66
N PRO A 71 -16.78 -18.36 -2.27
CA PRO A 71 -17.97 -17.65 -2.73
C PRO A 71 -18.63 -16.78 -1.67
N VAL A 72 -18.59 -17.18 -0.39
CA VAL A 72 -19.16 -16.42 0.73
C VAL A 72 -18.61 -14.99 0.85
N VAL A 73 -17.35 -14.75 0.45
CA VAL A 73 -16.75 -13.41 0.51
C VAL A 73 -17.30 -12.52 -0.62
N ARG A 74 -17.73 -13.10 -1.74
CA ARG A 74 -18.37 -12.34 -2.83
C ARG A 74 -19.70 -11.75 -2.36
N GLU A 75 -20.39 -12.42 -1.45
CA GLU A 75 -21.64 -11.94 -0.86
C GLU A 75 -21.46 -10.67 -0.01
N PHE A 76 -20.24 -10.36 0.43
CA PHE A 76 -19.98 -9.10 1.14
C PHE A 76 -20.26 -7.87 0.27
N ALA A 77 -20.14 -7.99 -1.06
CA ALA A 77 -20.46 -6.92 -1.99
C ALA A 77 -21.98 -6.63 -2.09
N ASN A 78 -22.82 -7.54 -1.59
CA ASN A 78 -24.28 -7.45 -1.58
C ASN A 78 -24.83 -6.92 -0.25
N LEU A 79 -23.98 -6.73 0.76
CA LEU A 79 -24.41 -6.16 2.04
C LEU A 79 -24.77 -4.68 1.87
N HIS A 80 -25.94 -4.29 2.38
CA HIS A 80 -26.41 -2.89 2.34
C HIS A 80 -25.87 -2.04 3.51
N GLN A 81 -25.52 -2.67 4.63
CA GLN A 81 -24.94 -2.04 5.81
C GLN A 81 -24.26 -3.08 6.70
N GLY A 82 -23.31 -2.64 7.52
CA GLY A 82 -22.62 -3.50 8.50
C GLY A 82 -21.13 -3.23 8.57
N LEU A 83 -20.42 -4.06 9.33
CA LEU A 83 -18.97 -4.04 9.47
C LEU A 83 -18.39 -5.38 9.01
N VAL A 84 -17.51 -5.34 8.01
CA VAL A 84 -16.75 -6.50 7.54
C VAL A 84 -15.30 -6.32 7.96
N LEU A 85 -14.75 -7.32 8.65
CA LEU A 85 -13.37 -7.29 9.16
C LEU A 85 -12.51 -8.30 8.40
N PHE A 86 -11.53 -7.81 7.64
CA PHE A 86 -10.47 -8.63 7.06
C PHE A 86 -9.31 -8.71 8.05
N THR A 87 -9.07 -9.88 8.62
CA THR A 87 -8.05 -10.08 9.67
C THR A 87 -7.00 -11.12 9.25
N GLY A 88 -5.85 -11.13 9.92
CA GLY A 88 -4.72 -12.00 9.60
C GLY A 88 -3.35 -11.30 9.69
N PRO A 89 -2.24 -12.05 9.69
CA PRO A 89 -0.88 -11.51 9.81
C PRO A 89 -0.48 -10.67 8.59
N THR A 90 0.62 -9.92 8.70
CA THR A 90 1.19 -9.17 7.57
C THR A 90 1.46 -10.10 6.39
N GLY A 91 1.13 -9.64 5.17
CA GLY A 91 1.33 -10.43 3.94
C GLY A 91 0.26 -11.50 3.68
N SER A 92 -0.78 -11.64 4.51
CA SER A 92 -1.83 -12.66 4.32
C SER A 92 -2.88 -12.34 3.25
N GLY A 93 -2.68 -11.31 2.42
CA GLY A 93 -3.62 -10.94 1.35
C GLY A 93 -4.87 -10.16 1.78
N LYS A 94 -4.90 -9.57 2.98
CA LYS A 94 -6.03 -8.75 3.48
C LYS A 94 -6.35 -7.58 2.55
N THR A 95 -5.36 -6.73 2.29
CA THR A 95 -5.51 -5.56 1.41
C THR A 95 -5.98 -5.99 0.03
N THR A 96 -5.34 -7.01 -0.55
CA THR A 96 -5.72 -7.55 -1.87
C THR A 96 -7.17 -8.05 -1.90
N THR A 97 -7.62 -8.75 -0.85
CA THR A 97 -9.01 -9.24 -0.74
C THR A 97 -10.00 -8.08 -0.60
N LEU A 98 -9.69 -7.09 0.24
CA LEU A 98 -10.50 -5.88 0.39
C LEU A 98 -10.65 -5.14 -0.94
N TYR A 99 -9.56 -4.94 -1.68
CA TYR A 99 -9.59 -4.27 -2.97
C TYR A 99 -10.35 -5.04 -4.05
N ALA A 100 -10.32 -6.38 -4.05
CA ALA A 100 -11.17 -7.18 -4.93
C ALA A 100 -12.67 -6.93 -4.64
N VAL A 101 -13.05 -6.81 -3.37
CA VAL A 101 -14.41 -6.47 -2.95
C VAL A 101 -14.76 -5.02 -3.34
N LEU A 102 -13.88 -4.05 -3.04
CA LEU A 102 -14.10 -2.64 -3.40
C LEU A 102 -14.24 -2.43 -4.90
N SER A 103 -13.42 -3.12 -5.70
CA SER A 103 -13.53 -3.10 -7.17
C SER A 103 -14.90 -3.56 -7.66
N ARG A 104 -15.48 -4.60 -7.03
CA ARG A 104 -16.84 -5.07 -7.34
C ARG A 104 -17.93 -4.10 -6.90
N LEU A 105 -17.71 -3.39 -5.79
CA LEU A 105 -18.60 -2.38 -5.23
C LEU A 105 -18.57 -1.05 -5.99
N ASN A 106 -17.50 -0.78 -6.75
CA ASN A 106 -17.30 0.48 -7.47
C ASN A 106 -18.28 0.62 -8.65
N GLN A 107 -19.48 1.09 -8.35
CA GLN A 107 -20.57 1.34 -9.30
C GLN A 107 -21.00 2.81 -9.18
N PRO A 108 -21.50 3.45 -10.25
CA PRO A 108 -21.87 4.87 -10.26
C PRO A 108 -22.84 5.29 -9.14
N GLU A 109 -23.67 4.36 -8.66
CA GLU A 109 -24.68 4.59 -7.63
C GLU A 109 -24.11 4.52 -6.20
N ARG A 110 -22.83 4.16 -6.04
CA ARG A 110 -22.18 3.94 -4.73
C ARG A 110 -21.02 4.91 -4.54
N LYS A 111 -21.06 5.67 -3.45
CA LYS A 111 -19.92 6.49 -3.01
C LYS A 111 -19.04 5.70 -2.07
N ILE A 112 -17.79 5.47 -2.45
CA ILE A 112 -16.78 4.77 -1.65
C ILE A 112 -15.72 5.79 -1.19
N ILE A 113 -15.29 5.69 0.06
CA ILE A 113 -14.23 6.50 0.64
C ILE A 113 -13.28 5.53 1.35
N THR A 114 -11.98 5.64 1.07
CA THR A 114 -10.94 4.87 1.76
C THR A 114 -10.04 5.81 2.56
N ILE A 115 -9.50 5.30 3.66
CA ILE A 115 -8.47 5.97 4.47
C ILE A 115 -7.38 4.93 4.66
N GLU A 116 -6.20 5.20 4.12
CA GLU A 116 -5.11 4.23 3.97
C GLU A 116 -3.77 4.90 4.24
N ASP A 117 -2.80 4.11 4.70
CA ASP A 117 -1.44 4.56 5.01
C ASP A 117 -0.41 3.43 4.76
N PRO A 118 0.24 3.37 3.58
CA PRO A 118 -0.07 4.10 2.34
C PRO A 118 -1.10 3.34 1.47
N ILE A 119 -1.60 4.01 0.43
CA ILE A 119 -2.48 3.39 -0.60
C ILE A 119 -1.72 2.27 -1.33
N GLU A 120 -2.29 1.05 -1.32
CA GLU A 120 -1.71 -0.10 -2.03
C GLU A 120 -2.24 -0.26 -3.46
N TYR A 121 -3.49 0.03 -3.77
CA TYR A 121 -3.99 0.00 -5.15
C TYR A 121 -4.77 1.27 -5.49
N GLU A 122 -4.66 1.72 -6.73
CA GLU A 122 -5.48 2.82 -7.24
C GLU A 122 -6.80 2.28 -7.79
N LEU A 123 -7.90 2.89 -7.34
CA LEU A 123 -9.24 2.64 -7.82
C LEU A 123 -9.79 3.95 -8.38
N ILE A 124 -9.93 4.01 -9.71
CA ILE A 124 -10.45 5.19 -10.43
C ILE A 124 -11.80 5.62 -9.81
N GLY A 125 -11.86 6.89 -9.41
CA GLY A 125 -13.05 7.50 -8.80
C GLY A 125 -13.14 7.34 -7.28
N ILE A 126 -12.15 6.72 -6.63
CA ILE A 126 -12.14 6.47 -5.18
C ILE A 126 -10.92 7.10 -4.51
N ASN A 127 -9.70 6.78 -4.95
CA ASN A 127 -8.44 7.23 -4.36
C ASN A 127 -7.41 7.61 -5.43
#